data_AF-A0A816DE04-F1
#
_entry.id   AF-A0A816DE04-F1
#
_cell.length_a   1.000
_cell.length_b   1.000
_cell.length_c   1.000
_cell.angle_alpha   90.00
_cell.angle_beta   90.00
_cell.angle_gamma   90.00
#
_symmetry.space_group_name_H-M   'P 1'
#
loop_
_entity.id
_entity.type
_entity.pdbx_description
1 polymer ?
#
loop_
_entity_poly.entity_id
_entity_poly.type
_entity_poly.pdbx_seq_one_letter_code
_entity_poly.pdbx_strand_id
1 'polypeptide(L)'
;MDNRTVNDELYSIVYQGDILNELDTRLKSLPDIDKTLNFFYERDNQYINLLMLAALHGHDTVAHILLSHSSNVKHLVELTGIVYGTNGIRTFHTTALWCACDRGYYTVARILIEVGRASVYHGPRNPLLIDATINERFDTIQFLIENGYVDINRTKENNHPKYNSLMISAARGHTKIVAYLLEKGAKIDYKTRIYNDTALGCAAMHGHLAIVQLLCSAGASTNMKNSIGETPL
;
A
#
# COMPACT_ATOMS: atom_id res chain seq x y z
N MET A 1 19.48 30.95 8.68
CA MET A 1 19.51 29.57 9.22
C MET A 1 20.22 28.69 8.22
N ASP A 2 20.99 27.71 8.68
CA ASP A 2 21.57 26.71 7.77
C ASP A 2 20.46 25.74 7.29
N ASN A 3 20.60 25.19 6.07
CA ASN A 3 19.58 24.34 5.44
C ASN A 3 19.19 23.11 6.27
N ARG A 4 20.11 22.59 7.10
CA ARG A 4 19.90 21.45 8.00
C ARG A 4 18.90 21.80 9.10
N THR A 5 19.06 22.95 9.76
CA THR A 5 18.13 23.41 10.80
C THR A 5 16.72 23.57 10.25
N VAL A 6 16.59 24.18 9.06
CA VAL A 6 15.28 24.36 8.39
C VAL A 6 14.64 23.02 8.08
N ASN A 7 15.41 22.07 7.53
CA ASN A 7 14.90 20.74 7.20
C ASN A 7 14.46 19.98 8.46
N ASP A 8 15.21 20.05 9.57
CA ASP A 8 14.87 19.38 10.82
C ASP A 8 13.60 19.95 11.48
N GLU A 9 13.40 21.27 11.39
CA GLU A 9 12.16 21.93 11.83
C GLU A 9 10.96 21.49 10.99
N LEU A 10 11.08 21.50 9.65
CA LEU A 10 10.03 21.04 8.75
C LEU A 10 9.68 19.57 8.96
N TYR A 11 10.68 18.71 9.17
CA TYR A 11 10.45 17.31 9.52
C TYR A 11 9.58 17.20 10.77
N SER A 12 9.90 17.97 11.82
CA SER A 12 9.18 17.91 13.09
C SER A 12 7.74 18.40 12.95
N ILE A 13 7.52 19.46 12.18
CA ILE A 13 6.17 19.98 11.87
C ILE A 13 5.35 18.94 11.10
N VAL A 14 5.92 18.36 10.05
CA VAL A 14 5.26 17.33 9.23
C VAL A 14 4.99 16.05 10.04
N TYR A 15 5.91 15.66 10.93
CA TYR A 15 5.76 14.52 11.84
C TYR A 15 4.63 14.72 12.86
N GLN A 16 4.40 15.95 13.32
CA GLN A 16 3.34 16.27 14.28
C GLN A 16 1.97 16.42 13.62
N GLY A 17 1.91 16.96 12.39
CA GLY A 17 0.66 17.07 11.63
C GLY A 17 -0.27 18.23 12.02
N ASP A 18 -0.13 18.81 13.21
CA ASP A 18 -1.08 19.78 13.75
C ASP A 18 -0.76 21.26 13.44
N ILE A 19 0.46 21.58 13.00
CA ILE A 19 0.92 22.97 12.84
C ILE A 19 0.88 23.44 11.38
N LEU A 20 -0.31 23.36 10.77
CA LEU A 20 -0.51 23.53 9.33
C LEU A 20 -0.21 24.95 8.81
N ASN A 21 -0.63 25.98 9.55
CA ASN A 21 -0.37 27.37 9.16
C ASN A 21 1.12 27.71 9.21
N GLU A 22 1.85 27.14 10.18
CA GLU A 22 3.31 27.32 10.25
C GLU A 22 4.00 26.62 9.08
N LEU A 23 3.57 25.40 8.74
CA LEU A 23 4.10 24.67 7.59
C LEU A 23 3.94 25.49 6.29
N ASP A 24 2.72 25.91 5.99
CA ASP A 24 2.40 26.69 4.78
C ASP A 24 3.21 27.99 4.70
N THR A 25 3.29 28.74 5.80
CA THR A 25 4.07 29.98 5.88
C THR A 25 5.55 29.73 5.63
N ARG A 26 6.12 28.67 6.22
CA ARG A 26 7.54 28.34 6.05
C ARG A 26 7.84 27.91 4.63
N LEU A 27 7.04 27.04 4.02
CA LEU A 27 7.25 26.59 2.65
C LEU A 27 7.26 27.77 1.66
N LYS A 28 6.35 28.75 1.83
CA LYS A 28 6.32 29.97 1.00
C LYS A 28 7.58 30.84 1.12
N SER A 29 8.26 30.79 2.26
CA SER A 29 9.47 31.58 2.52
C SER A 29 10.76 30.94 2.02
N LEU A 30 10.71 29.68 1.57
CA LEU A 30 11.90 28.95 1.15
C LEU A 30 12.43 29.49 -0.20
N PRO A 31 13.75 29.68 -0.34
CA PRO A 31 14.35 30.15 -1.59
C PRO A 31 14.30 29.11 -2.72
N ASP A 32 14.28 27.82 -2.39
CA ASP A 32 14.18 26.70 -3.33
C ASP A 32 13.32 25.59 -2.70
N ILE A 33 12.01 25.67 -2.94
CA ILE A 33 11.03 24.77 -2.36
C ILE A 33 11.22 23.33 -2.82
N ASP A 34 11.51 23.08 -4.09
CA ASP A 34 11.63 21.72 -4.61
C ASP A 34 12.89 21.03 -4.12
N LYS A 35 13.99 21.77 -3.90
CA LYS A 35 15.16 21.22 -3.22
C LYS A 35 14.83 20.70 -1.82
N THR A 36 13.97 21.41 -1.08
CA THR A 36 13.52 20.97 0.25
C THR A 36 12.52 19.82 0.17
N LEU A 37 11.53 19.87 -0.74
CA LEU A 37 10.54 18.80 -0.88
C LEU A 37 11.16 17.48 -1.38
N ASN A 38 12.19 17.57 -2.22
CA ASN A 38 12.92 16.40 -2.73
C ASN A 38 14.03 15.92 -1.78
N PHE A 39 14.28 16.63 -0.68
CA PHE A 39 15.28 16.24 0.31
C PHE A 39 14.85 14.99 1.06
N PHE A 40 15.79 14.07 1.24
CA PHE A 40 15.58 12.84 2.01
C PHE A 40 16.25 12.93 3.38
N TYR A 41 15.46 12.54 4.38
CA TYR A 41 15.84 12.45 5.78
C TYR A 41 16.24 11.01 6.10
N GLU A 42 17.39 10.86 6.76
CA GLU A 42 17.82 9.60 7.32
C GLU A 42 17.58 9.61 8.83
N ARG A 43 16.52 8.93 9.28
CA ARG A 43 16.13 8.82 10.70
C ARG A 43 15.60 7.41 10.96
N ASP A 44 15.98 6.80 12.08
CA ASP A 44 15.51 5.47 12.49
C ASP A 44 15.65 4.38 11.39
N ASN A 45 16.76 4.39 10.66
CA ASN A 45 17.05 3.51 9.51
C ASN A 45 16.07 3.63 8.32
N GLN A 46 15.24 4.67 8.32
CA GLN A 46 14.39 5.08 7.21
C GLN A 46 15.08 6.15 6.38
N TYR A 47 14.76 6.17 5.10
CA TYR A 47 15.22 7.17 4.14
C TYR A 47 13.99 7.70 3.41
N ILE A 48 13.47 8.84 3.85
CA ILE A 48 12.15 9.37 3.42
C ILE A 48 12.19 10.86 3.16
N ASN A 49 11.32 11.36 2.28
CA ASN A 49 11.05 12.78 2.12
C ASN A 49 9.83 13.23 2.96
N LEU A 50 9.52 14.52 2.99
CA LEU A 50 8.39 15.06 3.76
C LEU A 50 7.03 14.49 3.32
N LEU A 51 6.84 14.23 2.03
CA LEU A 51 5.57 13.69 1.53
C LEU A 51 5.36 12.23 1.98
N MET A 52 6.42 11.43 1.95
CA MET A 52 6.40 10.08 2.51
C MET A 52 6.14 10.11 4.01
N LEU A 53 6.74 11.06 4.74
CA LEU A 53 6.50 11.22 6.17
C LEU A 53 5.02 11.55 6.46
N ALA A 54 4.43 12.51 5.75
CA ALA A 54 3.01 12.82 5.87
C ALA A 54 2.14 11.57 5.61
N ALA A 55 2.50 10.77 4.59
CA ALA A 55 1.81 9.53 4.27
C ALA A 55 2.03 8.41 5.30
N LEU A 56 3.17 8.36 6.00
CA LEU A 56 3.42 7.40 7.09
C LEU A 56 2.61 7.70 8.36
N HIS A 57 2.15 8.94 8.51
CA HIS A 57 1.38 9.38 9.69
C HIS A 57 -0.08 9.71 9.39
N GLY A 58 -0.50 9.61 8.12
CA GLY A 58 -1.90 9.83 7.75
C GLY A 58 -2.30 11.30 7.71
N HIS A 59 -1.33 12.21 7.59
CA HIS A 59 -1.55 13.65 7.58
C HIS A 59 -2.00 14.12 6.20
N ASP A 60 -3.30 13.97 5.92
CA ASP A 60 -3.97 14.33 4.68
C ASP A 60 -3.81 15.81 4.30
N THR A 61 -4.02 16.71 5.26
CA THR A 61 -3.89 18.15 5.01
C THR A 61 -2.42 18.54 4.75
N VAL A 62 -1.48 17.93 5.46
CA VAL A 62 -0.04 18.12 5.22
C VAL A 62 0.35 17.62 3.83
N ALA A 63 -0.11 16.43 3.43
CA ALA A 63 0.13 15.91 2.09
C ALA A 63 -0.40 16.88 1.02
N HIS A 64 -1.60 17.42 1.20
CA HIS A 64 -2.17 18.43 0.32
C HIS A 64 -1.31 19.70 0.22
N ILE A 65 -0.85 20.24 1.35
CA ILE A 65 0.02 21.43 1.39
C ILE A 65 1.35 21.16 0.67
N LEU A 66 1.98 20.02 0.93
CA LEU A 66 3.25 19.67 0.28
C LEU A 66 3.09 19.56 -1.24
N LEU A 67 2.00 18.94 -1.72
CA LEU A 67 1.70 18.84 -3.15
C LEU A 67 1.40 20.22 -3.77
N SER A 68 0.69 21.12 -3.07
CA SER A 68 0.34 22.44 -3.62
C SER A 68 1.54 23.38 -3.78
N HIS A 69 2.64 23.13 -3.06
CA HIS A 69 3.85 23.94 -3.12
C HIS A 69 4.91 23.40 -4.09
N SER A 70 4.81 22.15 -4.53
CA SER A 70 5.78 21.60 -5.48
C SER A 70 5.56 22.14 -6.88
N SER A 71 6.63 22.59 -7.54
CA SER A 71 6.55 22.97 -8.96
C SER A 71 6.49 21.74 -9.87
N ASN A 72 6.90 20.57 -9.36
CA ASN A 72 6.90 19.30 -10.09
C ASN A 72 6.30 18.16 -9.25
N VAL A 73 4.98 18.24 -9.05
CA VAL A 73 4.19 17.26 -8.31
C VAL A 73 4.44 15.83 -8.79
N LYS A 74 4.50 15.62 -10.10
CA LYS A 74 4.75 14.29 -10.68
C LYS A 74 6.10 13.72 -10.26
N HIS A 75 7.15 14.54 -10.21
CA HIS A 75 8.44 14.06 -9.70
C HIS A 75 8.37 13.73 -8.21
N LEU A 76 7.77 14.62 -7.41
CA LEU A 76 7.69 14.48 -5.95
C LEU A 76 6.97 13.20 -5.51
N VAL A 77 5.83 12.87 -6.13
CA VAL A 77 5.05 11.68 -5.76
C VAL A 77 5.71 10.35 -6.14
N GLU A 78 6.58 10.38 -7.15
CA GLU A 78 7.28 9.18 -7.66
C GLU A 78 8.65 8.95 -7.01
N LEU A 79 9.11 9.90 -6.17
CA LEU A 79 10.30 9.72 -5.36
C LEU A 79 10.17 8.47 -4.48
N THR A 80 11.25 7.69 -4.44
CA THR A 80 11.27 6.43 -3.73
C THR A 80 12.25 6.44 -2.57
N GLY A 81 11.80 5.99 -1.41
CA GLY A 81 12.61 5.87 -0.21
C GLY A 81 12.74 4.44 0.30
N ILE A 82 13.13 4.36 1.57
CA ILE A 82 13.22 3.12 2.34
C ILE A 82 12.48 3.32 3.65
N VAL A 83 11.53 2.44 3.95
CA VAL A 83 10.66 2.54 5.13
C VAL A 83 10.48 1.17 5.78
N TYR A 84 10.02 1.16 7.03
CA TYR A 84 9.50 -0.05 7.65
C TYR A 84 7.99 -0.14 7.40
N GLY A 85 7.58 -1.24 6.78
CA GLY A 85 6.16 -1.59 6.66
C GLY A 85 5.57 -1.94 8.03
N THR A 86 4.25 -2.04 8.14
CA THR A 86 3.62 -2.39 9.42
C THR A 86 3.94 -3.81 9.92
N ASN A 87 4.51 -4.64 9.06
CA ASN A 87 5.08 -5.95 9.42
C ASN A 87 6.51 -5.88 10.00
N GLY A 88 7.08 -4.69 10.18
CA GLY A 88 8.45 -4.50 10.67
C GLY A 88 9.54 -4.83 9.65
N ILE A 89 9.18 -5.14 8.40
CA ILE A 89 10.13 -5.44 7.33
C ILE A 89 10.54 -4.13 6.66
N ARG A 90 11.86 -4.00 6.46
CA ARG A 90 12.44 -2.90 5.71
C ARG A 90 12.14 -3.07 4.22
N THR A 91 11.36 -2.14 3.66
CA THR A 91 10.93 -2.14 2.26
C THR A 91 11.65 -1.04 1.49
N PHE A 92 12.19 -1.41 0.33
CA PHE A 92 12.93 -0.51 -0.56
C PHE A 92 12.06 -0.06 -1.72
N HIS A 93 12.41 1.09 -2.30
CA HIS A 93 11.70 1.68 -3.43
C HIS A 93 10.23 2.01 -3.12
N THR A 94 9.94 2.49 -1.91
CA THR A 94 8.58 2.84 -1.49
C THR A 94 8.25 4.29 -1.83
N THR A 95 7.03 4.54 -2.32
CA THR A 95 6.52 5.89 -2.57
C THR A 95 5.65 6.36 -1.40
N ALA A 96 5.27 7.63 -1.39
CA ALA A 96 4.27 8.14 -0.45
C ALA A 96 2.94 7.38 -0.59
N LEU A 97 2.54 7.01 -1.82
CA LEU A 97 1.30 6.25 -2.05
C LEU A 97 1.38 4.86 -1.41
N TRP A 98 2.52 4.18 -1.54
CA TRP A 98 2.74 2.92 -0.85
C TRP A 98 2.63 3.07 0.66
N CYS A 99 3.24 4.11 1.24
CA CYS A 99 3.20 4.34 2.69
C CYS A 99 1.77 4.54 3.21
N ALA A 100 0.97 5.34 2.50
CA ALA A 100 -0.45 5.55 2.83
C ALA A 100 -1.25 4.24 2.74
N CYS A 101 -1.05 3.46 1.68
CA CYS A 101 -1.76 2.20 1.47
C CYS A 101 -1.38 1.11 2.50
N ASP A 102 -0.08 0.95 2.81
CA ASP A 102 0.44 -0.01 3.79
C ASP A 102 -0.17 0.22 5.19
N ARG A 103 -0.37 1.49 5.56
CA ARG A 103 -0.90 1.91 6.88
C ARG A 103 -2.42 2.10 6.92
N GLY A 104 -3.10 2.08 5.78
CA GLY A 104 -4.56 2.23 5.72
C GLY A 104 -5.06 3.66 5.69
N TYR A 105 -4.19 4.64 5.40
CA TYR A 105 -4.58 6.04 5.29
C TYR A 105 -5.15 6.34 3.90
N TYR A 106 -6.35 5.81 3.64
CA TYR A 106 -6.98 5.91 2.32
C TYR A 106 -7.22 7.36 1.88
N THR A 107 -7.49 8.30 2.80
CA THR A 107 -7.62 9.74 2.47
C THR A 107 -6.32 10.29 1.89
N VAL A 108 -5.16 9.93 2.45
CA VAL A 108 -3.87 10.33 1.88
C VAL A 108 -3.64 9.64 0.55
N ALA A 109 -3.95 8.35 0.43
CA ALA A 109 -3.83 7.62 -0.84
C ALA A 109 -4.69 8.28 -1.94
N ARG A 110 -5.91 8.70 -1.60
CA ARG A 110 -6.82 9.43 -2.49
C ARG A 110 -6.21 10.75 -2.94
N ILE A 111 -5.68 11.55 -2.03
CA ILE A 111 -4.99 12.81 -2.36
C ILE A 111 -3.82 12.55 -3.31
N LEU A 112 -2.99 11.55 -3.02
CA LEU A 112 -1.83 11.23 -3.86
C LEU A 112 -2.23 10.80 -5.27
N ILE A 113 -3.31 10.03 -5.45
CA ILE A 113 -3.79 9.61 -6.78
C ILE A 113 -4.55 10.73 -7.49
N GLU A 114 -5.52 11.36 -6.84
CA GLU A 114 -6.43 12.33 -7.47
C GLU A 114 -5.78 13.70 -7.69
N VAL A 115 -4.95 14.15 -6.74
CA VAL A 115 -4.28 15.46 -6.80
C VAL A 115 -2.87 15.26 -7.32
N GLY A 116 -2.13 14.33 -6.70
CA GLY A 116 -0.73 14.07 -7.02
C GLY A 116 -0.51 13.33 -8.35
N ARG A 117 -1.54 12.68 -8.90
CA ARG A 117 -1.42 11.79 -10.07
C ARG A 117 -0.37 10.71 -9.90
N ALA A 118 -0.19 10.26 -8.65
CA ALA A 118 0.75 9.22 -8.29
C ALA A 118 0.44 7.89 -9.02
N SER A 119 1.47 7.24 -9.52
CA SER A 119 1.37 5.92 -10.13
C SER A 119 0.99 4.88 -9.07
N VAL A 120 -0.09 4.18 -9.35
CA VAL A 120 -0.52 2.99 -8.59
C VAL A 120 0.32 1.75 -8.93
N TYR A 121 1.19 1.85 -9.95
CA TYR A 121 2.11 0.82 -10.38
C TYR A 121 3.56 1.32 -10.27
N HIS A 122 4.18 1.10 -9.11
CA HIS A 122 5.62 1.37 -8.95
C HIS A 122 6.44 0.10 -9.03
N GLY A 123 6.59 -0.37 -10.28
CA GLY A 123 7.39 -1.52 -10.65
C GLY A 123 6.84 -2.88 -10.17
N PRO A 124 7.56 -3.97 -10.43
CA PRO A 124 7.13 -5.34 -10.11
C PRO A 124 7.16 -5.64 -8.59
N ARG A 125 7.70 -4.74 -7.76
CA ARG A 125 7.93 -4.94 -6.32
C ARG A 125 6.77 -4.54 -5.42
N ASN A 126 5.90 -3.62 -5.85
CA ASN A 126 4.93 -2.95 -4.97
C ASN A 126 3.47 -3.14 -5.42
N PRO A 127 2.89 -4.35 -5.30
CA PRO A 127 1.46 -4.52 -5.49
C PRO A 127 0.70 -3.93 -4.29
N LEU A 128 0.33 -2.64 -4.37
CA LEU A 128 -0.38 -1.88 -3.32
C LEU A 128 -1.56 -2.67 -2.72
N LEU A 129 -2.34 -3.35 -3.57
CA LEU A 129 -3.48 -4.14 -3.15
C LEU A 129 -3.08 -5.32 -2.25
N ILE A 130 -1.96 -5.99 -2.54
CA ILE A 130 -1.47 -7.14 -1.76
C ILE A 130 -0.98 -6.66 -0.40
N ASP A 131 -0.19 -5.59 -0.34
CA ASP A 131 0.33 -5.07 0.93
C ASP A 131 -0.83 -4.54 1.81
N ALA A 132 -1.80 -3.83 1.22
CA ALA A 132 -3.03 -3.44 1.91
C ALA A 132 -3.83 -4.65 2.42
N THR A 133 -3.85 -5.75 1.65
CA THR A 133 -4.51 -7.02 2.05
C THR A 133 -3.78 -7.71 3.21
N ILE A 134 -2.45 -7.75 3.18
CA ILE A 134 -1.60 -8.33 4.23
C ILE A 134 -1.86 -7.63 5.57
N ASN A 135 -2.04 -6.31 5.53
CA ASN A 135 -2.22 -5.46 6.71
C ASN A 135 -3.69 -5.14 7.03
N GLU A 136 -4.65 -5.83 6.41
CA GLU A 136 -6.09 -5.67 6.67
C GLU A 136 -6.66 -4.25 6.46
N ARG A 137 -6.09 -3.51 5.50
CA ARG A 137 -6.50 -2.12 5.20
C ARG A 137 -7.76 -2.10 4.33
N PHE A 138 -8.89 -2.52 4.91
CA PHE A 138 -10.15 -2.72 4.19
C PHE A 138 -10.59 -1.47 3.40
N ASP A 139 -10.58 -0.29 4.01
CA ASP A 139 -11.04 0.94 3.35
C ASP A 139 -10.13 1.32 2.18
N THR A 140 -8.82 1.11 2.32
CA THR A 140 -7.86 1.27 1.21
C THR A 140 -8.12 0.26 0.09
N ILE A 141 -8.35 -1.01 0.42
CA ILE A 141 -8.67 -2.07 -0.56
C ILE A 141 -9.93 -1.70 -1.33
N GLN A 142 -10.98 -1.27 -0.61
CA GLN A 142 -12.24 -0.85 -1.20
C GLN A 142 -12.02 0.32 -2.15
N PHE A 143 -11.35 1.38 -1.67
CA PHE A 143 -11.04 2.57 -2.47
C PHE A 143 -10.27 2.24 -3.75
N LEU A 144 -9.23 1.41 -3.68
CA LEU A 144 -8.42 1.03 -4.85
C LEU A 144 -9.21 0.23 -5.90
N ILE A 145 -10.08 -0.68 -5.45
CA ILE A 145 -10.87 -1.55 -6.35
C ILE A 145 -12.04 -0.78 -6.97
N GLU A 146 -12.80 -0.01 -6.17
CA GLU A 146 -14.02 0.67 -6.65
C GLU A 146 -13.72 1.74 -7.70
N ASN A 147 -12.54 2.36 -7.62
CA ASN A 147 -12.09 3.34 -8.59
C ASN A 147 -11.33 2.72 -9.78
N GLY A 148 -11.20 1.39 -9.84
CA GLY A 148 -10.53 0.69 -10.94
C GLY A 148 -9.02 0.97 -11.05
N TYR A 149 -8.38 1.40 -9.96
CA TYR A 149 -6.96 1.74 -9.95
C TYR A 149 -6.06 0.50 -10.02
N VAL A 150 -6.54 -0.64 -9.56
CA VAL A 150 -5.77 -1.89 -9.47
C VAL A 150 -6.51 -3.04 -10.11
N ASP A 151 -5.76 -3.98 -10.68
CA ASP A 151 -6.29 -5.29 -11.07
C ASP A 151 -6.44 -6.16 -9.81
N ILE A 152 -7.68 -6.54 -9.50
CA ILE A 152 -8.04 -7.38 -8.34
C ILE A 152 -7.31 -8.74 -8.34
N ASN A 153 -6.92 -9.23 -9.52
CA ASN A 153 -6.25 -10.51 -9.70
C ASN A 153 -4.72 -10.39 -9.78
N ARG A 154 -4.18 -9.17 -9.63
CA ARG A 154 -2.73 -8.93 -9.69
C ARG A 154 -2.03 -9.73 -8.60
N THR A 155 -0.88 -10.28 -8.96
CA THR A 155 -0.02 -11.06 -8.06
C THR A 155 1.28 -10.33 -7.80
N LYS A 156 1.91 -10.61 -6.66
CA LYS A 156 3.30 -10.20 -6.42
C LYS A 156 4.24 -10.95 -7.38
N GLU A 157 5.00 -10.20 -8.18
CA GLU A 157 5.85 -10.80 -9.23
C GLU A 157 7.19 -11.34 -8.70
N ASN A 158 7.65 -10.83 -7.56
CA ASN A 158 9.01 -11.04 -7.07
C ASN A 158 9.02 -11.85 -5.77
N ASN A 159 9.59 -13.05 -5.85
CA ASN A 159 9.71 -14.13 -4.85
C ASN A 159 8.45 -15.01 -4.70
N HIS A 160 8.68 -16.34 -4.79
CA HIS A 160 7.82 -17.50 -4.47
C HIS A 160 6.35 -17.25 -4.04
N PRO A 161 5.50 -18.23 -4.40
CA PRO A 161 4.56 -18.19 -5.51
C PRO A 161 3.71 -16.92 -5.61
N LYS A 162 3.20 -16.70 -6.84
CA LYS A 162 2.36 -15.57 -7.23
C LYS A 162 0.99 -15.60 -6.55
N TYR A 163 0.92 -15.31 -5.26
CA TYR A 163 -0.34 -15.15 -4.55
C TYR A 163 -1.02 -13.84 -4.94
N ASN A 164 -2.33 -13.89 -5.18
CA ASN A 164 -3.18 -12.71 -5.31
C ASN A 164 -3.84 -12.35 -3.96
N SER A 165 -4.59 -11.24 -3.91
CA SER A 165 -5.23 -10.79 -2.68
C SER A 165 -6.24 -11.79 -2.10
N LEU A 166 -6.97 -12.52 -2.95
CA LEU A 166 -7.92 -13.54 -2.48
C LEU A 166 -7.20 -14.68 -1.76
N MET A 167 -6.06 -15.13 -2.29
CA MET A 167 -5.26 -16.18 -1.66
C MET A 167 -4.62 -15.71 -0.34
N ILE A 168 -4.06 -14.50 -0.31
CA ILE A 168 -3.44 -13.95 0.91
C ILE A 168 -4.47 -13.75 2.02
N SER A 169 -5.62 -13.15 1.71
CA SER A 169 -6.71 -12.99 2.68
C SER A 169 -7.26 -14.34 3.16
N ALA A 170 -7.35 -15.32 2.27
CA ALA A 170 -7.76 -16.68 2.62
C ALA A 170 -6.76 -17.38 3.55
N ALA A 171 -5.46 -17.32 3.26
CA ALA A 171 -4.41 -17.91 4.11
C ALA A 171 -4.34 -17.27 5.50
N ARG A 172 -4.61 -15.96 5.59
CA ARG A 172 -4.52 -15.19 6.83
C ARG A 172 -5.81 -15.14 7.66
N GLY A 173 -6.92 -15.66 7.15
CA GLY A 173 -8.18 -15.64 7.90
C GLY A 173 -8.97 -14.33 7.78
N HIS A 174 -8.64 -13.46 6.82
CA HIS A 174 -9.28 -12.16 6.64
C HIS A 174 -10.66 -12.29 5.97
N THR A 175 -11.62 -12.87 6.69
CA THR A 175 -12.95 -13.26 6.18
C THR A 175 -13.69 -12.10 5.49
N LYS A 176 -13.65 -10.89 6.08
CA LYS A 176 -14.27 -9.68 5.50
C LYS A 176 -13.68 -9.32 4.13
N ILE A 177 -12.36 -9.43 3.98
CA ILE A 177 -11.67 -9.14 2.71
C ILE A 177 -11.98 -10.22 1.68
N VAL A 178 -12.01 -11.51 2.06
CA VAL A 178 -12.41 -12.60 1.15
C VAL A 178 -13.79 -12.36 0.58
N ALA A 179 -14.79 -12.10 1.44
CA ALA A 179 -16.16 -11.87 1.01
C ALA A 179 -16.25 -10.69 0.01
N TYR A 180 -15.58 -9.58 0.34
CA TYR A 180 -15.54 -8.40 -0.53
C TYR A 180 -14.86 -8.67 -1.88
N LEU A 181 -13.71 -9.36 -1.89
CA LEU A 181 -13.01 -9.68 -3.13
C LEU A 181 -13.84 -10.60 -4.04
N LEU A 182 -14.56 -11.57 -3.48
CA LEU A 182 -15.48 -12.44 -4.22
C LEU A 182 -16.65 -11.64 -4.81
N GLU A 183 -17.24 -10.74 -4.04
CA GLU A 183 -18.30 -9.83 -4.51
C GLU A 183 -17.84 -8.97 -5.70
N LYS A 184 -16.58 -8.49 -5.67
CA LYS A 184 -15.98 -7.71 -6.76
C LYS A 184 -15.43 -8.56 -7.91
N GLY A 185 -15.71 -9.87 -7.94
CA GLY A 185 -15.36 -10.74 -9.06
C GLY A 185 -13.90 -11.19 -9.11
N ALA A 186 -13.23 -11.30 -7.95
CA ALA A 186 -11.91 -11.92 -7.88
C ALA A 186 -11.95 -13.35 -8.45
N LYS A 187 -10.90 -13.74 -9.17
CA LYS A 187 -10.77 -15.07 -9.77
C LYS A 187 -10.62 -16.13 -8.68
N ILE A 188 -11.74 -16.80 -8.40
CA ILE A 188 -11.86 -17.77 -7.30
C ILE A 188 -10.90 -18.96 -7.43
N ASP A 189 -10.75 -19.49 -8.66
CA ASP A 189 -9.90 -20.64 -8.97
C ASP A 189 -8.56 -20.20 -9.61
N TYR A 190 -8.00 -19.07 -9.16
CA TYR A 190 -6.62 -18.72 -9.50
C TYR A 190 -5.66 -19.78 -8.95
N LYS A 191 -4.72 -20.23 -9.78
CA LYS A 191 -3.67 -21.17 -9.40
C LYS A 191 -2.31 -20.50 -9.39
N THR A 192 -1.57 -20.67 -8.31
CA THR A 192 -0.16 -20.24 -8.30
C THR A 192 0.66 -21.06 -9.28
N ARG A 193 1.63 -20.41 -9.92
CA ARG A 193 2.44 -21.06 -10.96
C ARG A 193 3.31 -22.21 -10.45
N ILE A 194 3.76 -22.15 -9.19
CA ILE A 194 4.73 -23.10 -8.63
C ILE A 194 4.03 -24.29 -7.98
N TYR A 195 3.11 -24.02 -7.06
CA TYR A 195 2.46 -25.07 -6.26
C TYR A 195 1.04 -25.40 -6.71
N ASN A 196 0.50 -24.70 -7.72
CA ASN A 196 -0.90 -24.85 -8.15
C ASN A 196 -1.92 -24.64 -7.01
N ASP A 197 -1.52 -23.91 -5.95
CA ASP A 197 -2.40 -23.59 -4.83
C ASP A 197 -3.52 -22.65 -5.26
N THR A 198 -4.68 -22.80 -4.63
CA THR A 198 -5.87 -21.95 -4.79
C THR A 198 -6.21 -21.26 -3.48
N ALA A 199 -7.09 -20.26 -3.51
CA ALA A 199 -7.57 -19.62 -2.28
C ALA A 199 -8.23 -20.63 -1.33
N LEU A 200 -8.95 -21.62 -1.87
CA LEU A 200 -9.58 -22.69 -1.10
C LEU A 200 -8.53 -23.57 -0.42
N GLY A 201 -7.48 -23.97 -1.15
CA GLY A 201 -6.36 -24.74 -0.59
C GLY A 201 -5.64 -23.98 0.53
N CYS A 202 -5.39 -22.69 0.34
CA CYS A 202 -4.79 -21.84 1.37
C CYS A 202 -5.67 -21.75 2.63
N ALA A 203 -6.98 -21.54 2.49
CA ALA A 203 -7.90 -21.47 3.63
C ALA A 203 -7.98 -22.79 4.41
N ALA A 204 -8.06 -23.91 3.69
CA ALA A 204 -8.16 -25.24 4.29
C ALA A 204 -6.87 -25.64 5.02
N MET A 205 -5.70 -25.41 4.40
CA MET A 205 -4.39 -25.66 5.00
C MET A 205 -4.19 -24.93 6.33
N HIS A 206 -4.75 -23.72 6.46
CA HIS A 206 -4.64 -22.90 7.67
C HIS A 206 -5.85 -23.03 8.61
N GLY A 207 -6.83 -23.91 8.31
CA GLY A 207 -7.97 -24.19 9.19
C GLY A 207 -9.06 -23.11 9.22
N HIS A 208 -9.11 -22.21 8.24
CA HIS A 208 -10.08 -21.10 8.20
C HIS A 208 -11.45 -21.55 7.68
N LEU A 209 -12.19 -22.30 8.50
CA LEU A 209 -13.46 -22.93 8.13
C LEU A 209 -14.49 -21.95 7.54
N ALA A 210 -14.64 -20.75 8.12
CA ALA A 210 -15.58 -19.74 7.61
C ALA A 210 -15.23 -19.32 6.16
N ILE A 211 -13.94 -19.19 5.85
CA ILE A 211 -13.46 -18.85 4.51
C ILE A 211 -13.64 -20.02 3.55
N VAL A 212 -13.37 -21.25 3.99
CA VAL A 212 -13.66 -22.46 3.21
C VAL A 212 -15.14 -22.51 2.81
N GLN A 213 -16.04 -22.29 3.76
CA GLN A 213 -17.48 -22.24 3.50
C GLN A 213 -17.86 -21.12 2.52
N LEU A 214 -17.29 -19.93 2.67
CA LEU A 214 -17.53 -18.81 1.75
C LEU A 214 -17.05 -19.13 0.34
N LEU A 215 -15.83 -19.66 0.18
CA LEU A 215 -15.27 -20.01 -1.13
C LEU A 215 -16.08 -21.12 -1.80
N CYS A 216 -16.45 -22.18 -1.08
CA CYS A 216 -17.31 -23.23 -1.61
C CYS A 216 -18.69 -22.70 -2.02
N SER A 217 -19.29 -21.82 -1.22
CA SER A 217 -20.59 -21.20 -1.54
C SER A 217 -20.51 -20.28 -2.75
N ALA A 218 -19.35 -19.66 -2.99
CA ALA A 218 -19.07 -18.86 -4.18
C ALA A 218 -18.65 -19.70 -5.40
N GLY A 219 -18.64 -21.04 -5.30
CA GLY A 219 -18.39 -21.95 -6.42
C GLY A 219 -16.92 -22.32 -6.64
N ALA A 220 -16.06 -22.21 -5.63
CA ALA A 220 -14.66 -22.66 -5.74
C ALA A 220 -14.57 -24.16 -6.03
N SER A 221 -13.65 -24.54 -6.92
CA SER A 221 -13.45 -25.95 -7.27
C SER A 221 -12.80 -26.74 -6.12
N THR A 222 -13.51 -27.69 -5.53
CA THR A 222 -13.05 -28.52 -4.39
C THR A 222 -12.10 -29.66 -4.79
N ASN A 223 -11.98 -29.95 -6.09
CA ASN A 223 -11.17 -31.05 -6.63
C ASN A 223 -9.87 -30.58 -7.31
N MET A 224 -9.55 -29.29 -7.23
CA MET A 224 -8.35 -28.73 -7.86
C MET A 224 -7.09 -29.16 -7.13
N LYS A 225 -6.36 -30.11 -7.72
CA LYS A 225 -5.10 -30.59 -7.14
C LYS A 225 -3.99 -29.54 -7.17
N ASN A 226 -3.23 -29.46 -6.07
CA ASN A 226 -1.96 -28.74 -5.99
C ASN A 226 -0.83 -29.52 -6.71
N SER A 227 0.41 -29.02 -6.66
CA SER A 227 1.56 -29.64 -7.34
C SER A 227 1.97 -31.00 -6.79
N ILE A 228 1.55 -31.34 -5.57
CA ILE A 228 1.81 -32.65 -4.95
C ILE A 228 0.59 -33.59 -5.03
N GLY A 229 -0.47 -33.19 -5.74
CA GLY A 229 -1.61 -34.03 -6.05
C GLY A 229 -2.74 -34.01 -5.00
N GLU A 230 -2.62 -33.16 -3.97
CA GLU A 230 -3.61 -33.03 -2.91
C GLU A 230 -4.76 -32.12 -3.32
N THR A 231 -5.98 -32.48 -2.92
CA THR A 231 -7.16 -31.63 -3.01
C THR A 231 -7.23 -30.67 -1.82
N PRO A 232 -7.90 -29.52 -1.94
CA PRO A 232 -8.08 -28.58 -0.83
C PRO A 232 -8.83 -29.15 0.37
N LEU A 233 -9.70 -30.14 0.16
CA LEU A 233 -10.49 -30.85 1.16
C LEU A 233 -10.17 -32.34 1.09
#